data_AF-A0A9X2PYH7-F1
#
_entry.id   AF-A0A9X2PYH7-F1
#
_cell.length_a   1.000
_cell.length_b   1.000
_cell.length_c   1.000
_cell.angle_alpha   90.00
_cell.angle_beta   90.00
_cell.angle_gamma   90.00
#
_symmetry.space_group_name_H-M   'P 1'
#
loop_
_entity.id
_entity.type
_entity.pdbx_description
1 polymer ?
#
loop_
_entity_poly.entity_id
_entity_poly.type
_entity_poly.pdbx_seq_one_letter_code
_entity_poly.pdbx_strand_id
1 'polypeptide(L)'
;MNDKLRTDQGAWIAQPQAIYHGDGISIEEVGLRVTGYLAAYRATGDSKYLQAAQQGCDYLRSERIYADGHIRLQGHLVIDITYAFAGAALLSLYDHTGDDQLLETACLVGDRLVDYHVSGSVNHAVTPVQLLAPLYQHTGNVRYRKEMRRRLFRTAVPMQMPYGGWLGHESWIWYHAMITKSLILGYVSLPFDIKHQSEKDRLA
;
A
#
# COMPACT_ATOMS: atom_id res chain seq x y z
N MET A 1 -11.82 -1.23 -21.99
CA MET A 1 -11.39 -2.14 -20.91
C MET A 1 -9.88 -2.31 -21.02
N ASN A 2 -9.11 -2.34 -19.93
CA ASN A 2 -7.66 -2.53 -20.00
C ASN A 2 -7.31 -4.02 -20.05
N ASP A 3 -7.13 -4.56 -21.25
CA ASP A 3 -6.88 -6.00 -21.45
C ASP A 3 -5.60 -6.48 -20.73
N LYS A 4 -4.66 -5.58 -20.44
CA LYS A 4 -3.44 -5.90 -19.69
C LYS A 4 -3.70 -6.24 -18.22
N LEU A 5 -4.87 -5.91 -17.68
CA LEU A 5 -5.28 -6.32 -16.33
C LEU A 5 -5.86 -7.74 -16.31
N ARG A 6 -6.14 -8.30 -17.50
CA ARG A 6 -6.72 -9.63 -17.70
C ARG A 6 -5.70 -10.64 -18.22
N THR A 7 -4.59 -10.17 -18.79
CA THR A 7 -3.50 -11.02 -19.27
C THR A 7 -2.31 -10.96 -18.33
N ASP A 8 -1.65 -12.10 -18.17
CA ASP A 8 -0.38 -12.27 -17.44
C ASP A 8 0.84 -11.75 -18.24
N GLN A 9 0.62 -11.22 -19.45
CA GLN A 9 1.70 -10.66 -20.26
C GLN A 9 2.32 -9.45 -19.53
N GLY A 10 3.57 -9.63 -19.11
CA GLY A 10 4.30 -8.63 -18.31
C GLY A 10 4.02 -8.72 -16.80
N ALA A 11 3.37 -9.78 -16.33
CA ALA A 11 3.21 -10.06 -14.91
C ALA A 11 4.51 -10.51 -14.26
N TRP A 12 4.72 -10.09 -13.01
CA TRP A 12 5.88 -10.52 -12.21
C TRP A 12 5.74 -11.97 -11.74
N ILE A 13 4.49 -12.46 -11.64
CA ILE A 13 4.17 -13.83 -11.27
C ILE A 13 3.89 -14.63 -12.55
N ALA A 14 4.73 -15.62 -12.84
CA ALA A 14 4.55 -16.52 -13.98
C ALA A 14 3.42 -17.54 -13.74
N GLN A 15 2.69 -17.90 -14.80
CA GLN A 15 1.81 -19.09 -14.81
C GLN A 15 2.63 -20.34 -14.46
N PRO A 16 2.12 -21.27 -13.63
CA PRO A 16 0.70 -21.54 -13.33
C PRO A 16 0.16 -20.90 -12.04
N GLN A 17 0.87 -19.94 -11.41
CA GLN A 17 0.41 -19.35 -10.16
C GLN A 17 -0.80 -18.41 -10.32
N ALA A 18 -1.14 -17.99 -11.55
CA ALA A 18 -2.30 -17.14 -11.81
C ALA A 18 -3.65 -17.79 -11.50
N ILE A 19 -3.73 -19.12 -11.47
CA ILE A 19 -4.96 -19.84 -11.10
C ILE A 19 -5.38 -19.50 -9.65
N TYR A 20 -4.42 -19.08 -8.80
CA TYR A 20 -4.66 -18.59 -7.43
C TYR A 20 -5.10 -17.12 -7.34
N HIS A 21 -5.18 -16.41 -8.48
CA HIS A 21 -5.50 -14.98 -8.55
C HIS A 21 -6.85 -14.70 -9.24
N GLY A 22 -7.55 -15.76 -9.69
CA GLY A 22 -8.82 -15.74 -10.41
C GLY A 22 -8.75 -15.07 -11.79
N ASP A 23 -9.85 -14.47 -12.26
CA ASP A 23 -9.95 -13.85 -13.60
C ASP A 23 -9.18 -12.51 -13.69
N GLY A 24 -7.85 -12.58 -13.73
CA GLY A 24 -6.97 -11.43 -13.97
C GLY A 24 -5.65 -11.50 -13.21
N ILE A 25 -4.87 -10.41 -13.25
CA ILE A 25 -3.65 -10.28 -12.46
C ILE A 25 -3.95 -10.03 -10.97
N SER A 26 -2.94 -10.21 -10.12
CA SER A 26 -3.04 -9.94 -8.68
C SER A 26 -3.31 -8.48 -8.37
N ILE A 27 -3.99 -8.21 -7.26
CA ILE A 27 -4.32 -6.85 -6.82
C ILE A 27 -3.06 -6.04 -6.49
N GLU A 28 -2.03 -6.69 -5.93
CA GLU A 28 -0.73 -6.08 -5.71
C GLU A 28 -0.14 -5.57 -7.03
N GLU A 29 -0.23 -6.38 -8.07
CA GLU A 29 0.28 -6.01 -9.38
C GLU A 29 -0.53 -4.90 -10.03
N VAL A 30 -1.88 -4.92 -9.92
CA VAL A 30 -2.70 -3.78 -10.35
C VAL A 30 -2.25 -2.51 -9.64
N GLY A 31 -2.07 -2.55 -8.32
CA GLY A 31 -1.68 -1.38 -7.54
C GLY A 31 -0.31 -0.83 -7.97
N LEU A 32 0.67 -1.71 -8.16
CA LEU A 32 2.00 -1.32 -8.66
C LEU A 32 1.92 -0.73 -10.08
N ARG A 33 1.16 -1.35 -10.99
CA ARG A 33 0.97 -0.82 -12.36
C ARG A 33 0.33 0.56 -12.36
N VAL A 34 -0.70 0.79 -11.55
CA VAL A 34 -1.33 2.12 -11.40
C VAL A 34 -0.29 3.15 -10.98
N THR A 35 0.47 2.89 -9.92
CA THR A 35 1.51 3.84 -9.47
C THR A 35 2.59 4.08 -10.52
N GLY A 36 3.00 3.04 -11.26
CA GLY A 36 3.95 3.14 -12.36
C GLY A 36 3.40 3.95 -13.54
N TYR A 37 2.14 3.76 -13.91
CA TYR A 37 1.49 4.55 -14.95
C TYR A 37 1.35 6.02 -14.55
N LEU A 38 0.99 6.32 -13.30
CA LEU A 38 0.95 7.71 -12.81
C LEU A 38 2.34 8.36 -12.82
N ALA A 39 3.40 7.61 -12.48
CA ALA A 39 4.77 8.10 -12.59
C ALA A 39 5.16 8.36 -14.05
N ALA A 40 4.82 7.46 -14.97
CA ALA A 40 5.06 7.63 -16.39
C ALA A 40 4.31 8.84 -16.96
N TYR A 41 3.04 9.03 -16.59
CA TYR A 41 2.26 10.21 -16.96
C TYR A 41 2.91 11.50 -16.47
N ARG A 42 3.35 11.56 -15.21
CA ARG A 42 4.06 12.72 -14.66
C ARG A 42 5.36 13.03 -15.40
N ALA A 43 6.08 12.01 -15.85
CA ALA A 43 7.35 12.18 -16.55
C ALA A 43 7.18 12.60 -18.03
N THR A 44 6.11 12.16 -18.70
CA THR A 44 5.98 12.33 -20.16
C THR A 44 4.82 13.24 -20.59
N GLY A 45 3.83 13.48 -19.71
CA GLY A 45 2.57 14.13 -20.06
C GLY A 45 1.64 13.30 -20.96
N ASP A 46 2.01 12.05 -21.29
CA ASP A 46 1.25 11.22 -22.22
C ASP A 46 -0.01 10.64 -21.56
N SER A 47 -1.17 11.17 -21.94
CA SER A 47 -2.49 10.83 -21.38
C SER A 47 -2.83 9.34 -21.40
N LYS A 48 -2.22 8.52 -22.27
CA LYS A 48 -2.46 7.07 -22.29
C LYS A 48 -2.11 6.41 -20.96
N TYR A 49 -1.11 6.94 -20.25
CA TYR A 49 -0.69 6.41 -18.95
C TYR A 49 -1.69 6.80 -17.86
N LEU A 50 -2.19 8.04 -17.87
CA LEU A 50 -3.27 8.43 -16.96
C LEU A 50 -4.53 7.59 -17.20
N GLN A 51 -4.91 7.37 -18.46
CA GLN A 51 -6.05 6.52 -18.80
C GLN A 51 -5.85 5.07 -18.31
N ALA A 52 -4.65 4.52 -18.44
CA ALA A 52 -4.35 3.18 -17.93
C ALA A 52 -4.42 3.10 -16.39
N ALA A 53 -3.96 4.15 -15.69
CA ALA A 53 -4.09 4.25 -14.23
C ALA A 53 -5.56 4.33 -13.78
N GLN A 54 -6.38 5.13 -14.47
CA GLN A 54 -7.83 5.24 -14.23
C GLN A 54 -8.50 3.87 -14.38
N GLN A 55 -8.25 3.17 -15.49
CA GLN A 55 -8.81 1.84 -15.73
C GLN A 55 -8.39 0.81 -14.68
N GLY A 56 -7.17 0.93 -14.12
CA GLY A 56 -6.72 0.10 -13.01
C GLY A 56 -7.51 0.36 -11.72
N CYS A 57 -7.76 1.61 -11.38
CA CYS A 57 -8.57 1.96 -10.21
C CYS A 57 -10.05 1.60 -10.40
N ASP A 58 -10.60 1.79 -11.60
CA ASP A 58 -11.97 1.38 -11.93
C ASP A 58 -12.13 -0.14 -11.76
N TYR A 59 -11.15 -0.92 -12.22
CA TYR A 59 -11.10 -2.37 -12.00
C TYR A 59 -11.07 -2.74 -10.51
N LEU A 60 -10.22 -2.07 -9.72
CA LEU A 60 -10.17 -2.29 -8.27
C LEU A 60 -11.54 -2.04 -7.62
N ARG A 61 -12.17 -0.90 -7.92
CA ARG A 61 -13.45 -0.49 -7.32
C ARG A 61 -14.63 -1.34 -7.75
N SER A 62 -14.68 -1.74 -9.01
CA SER A 62 -15.84 -2.45 -9.57
C SER A 62 -15.80 -3.96 -9.36
N GLU A 63 -14.61 -4.56 -9.26
CA GLU A 63 -14.47 -6.02 -9.29
C GLU A 63 -13.71 -6.62 -8.11
N ARG A 64 -12.86 -5.82 -7.45
CA ARG A 64 -11.94 -6.31 -6.41
C ARG A 64 -12.23 -5.78 -5.02
N ILE A 65 -12.91 -4.66 -4.88
CA ILE A 65 -13.20 -4.02 -3.59
C ILE A 65 -14.71 -4.00 -3.40
N TYR A 66 -15.19 -4.60 -2.32
CA TYR A 66 -16.59 -4.51 -1.91
C TYR A 66 -16.88 -3.12 -1.34
N ALA A 67 -18.16 -2.75 -1.32
CA ALA A 67 -18.62 -1.44 -0.87
C ALA A 67 -18.21 -1.08 0.58
N ASP A 68 -17.83 -2.06 1.39
CA ASP A 68 -17.39 -1.89 2.77
C ASP A 68 -15.86 -1.91 2.94
N GLY A 69 -15.11 -1.81 1.83
CA GLY A 69 -13.64 -1.80 1.81
C GLY A 69 -12.99 -3.18 1.86
N HIS A 70 -13.76 -4.27 1.96
CA HIS A 70 -13.18 -5.61 1.87
C HIS A 70 -12.68 -5.91 0.47
N ILE A 71 -11.50 -6.51 0.39
CA ILE A 71 -10.92 -6.96 -0.86
C ILE A 71 -11.33 -8.40 -1.16
N ARG A 72 -11.76 -8.64 -2.39
CA ARG A 72 -11.98 -9.96 -2.97
C ARG A 72 -10.65 -10.61 -3.32
N LEU A 73 -10.11 -11.38 -2.38
CA LEU A 73 -8.75 -11.93 -2.44
C LEU A 73 -8.56 -13.10 -3.44
N GLN A 74 -9.61 -13.76 -3.93
CA GLN A 74 -9.56 -14.87 -4.91
C GLN A 74 -8.48 -15.96 -4.69
N GLY A 75 -8.06 -16.22 -3.44
CA GLY A 75 -7.01 -17.20 -3.13
C GLY A 75 -5.68 -16.58 -2.65
N HIS A 76 -5.57 -15.25 -2.65
CA HIS A 76 -4.44 -14.55 -2.02
C HIS A 76 -4.41 -14.74 -0.50
N LEU A 77 -3.25 -15.19 0.00
CA LEU A 77 -3.01 -15.45 1.43
C LEU A 77 -2.44 -14.23 2.17
N VAL A 78 -2.03 -13.17 1.45
CA VAL A 78 -1.25 -12.05 2.01
C VAL A 78 -2.08 -10.78 2.13
N ILE A 79 -2.96 -10.77 3.12
CA ILE A 79 -4.01 -9.76 3.27
C ILE A 79 -3.46 -8.33 3.43
N ASP A 80 -2.47 -8.11 4.31
CA ASP A 80 -1.96 -6.76 4.60
C ASP A 80 -1.40 -6.04 3.36
N ILE A 81 -0.62 -6.76 2.54
CA ILE A 81 0.05 -6.19 1.37
C ILE A 81 -0.96 -5.91 0.26
N THR A 82 -1.91 -6.83 0.05
CA THR A 82 -2.97 -6.65 -0.95
C THR A 82 -3.77 -5.37 -0.68
N TYR A 83 -4.17 -5.16 0.58
CA TYR A 83 -4.92 -3.97 0.98
C TYR A 83 -4.09 -2.69 0.84
N ALA A 84 -2.83 -2.72 1.28
CA ALA A 84 -1.95 -1.57 1.17
C ALA A 84 -1.76 -1.11 -0.28
N PHE A 85 -1.49 -2.03 -1.21
CA PHE A 85 -1.29 -1.67 -2.62
C PHE A 85 -2.57 -1.22 -3.31
N ALA A 86 -3.71 -1.86 -3.04
CA ALA A 86 -4.99 -1.45 -3.60
C ALA A 86 -5.37 -0.03 -3.17
N GLY A 87 -5.33 0.24 -1.87
CA GLY A 87 -5.68 1.57 -1.35
C GLY A 87 -4.65 2.63 -1.76
N ALA A 88 -3.36 2.31 -1.78
CA ALA A 88 -2.34 3.26 -2.21
C ALA A 88 -2.48 3.65 -3.70
N ALA A 89 -2.93 2.73 -4.54
CA ALA A 89 -3.22 2.99 -5.95
C ALA A 89 -4.40 3.95 -6.11
N LEU A 90 -5.51 3.70 -5.38
CA LEU A 90 -6.67 4.59 -5.37
C LEU A 90 -6.29 6.00 -4.90
N LEU A 91 -5.57 6.09 -3.78
CA LEU A 91 -5.13 7.37 -3.24
C LEU A 91 -4.15 8.10 -4.19
N SER A 92 -3.25 7.36 -4.84
CA SER A 92 -2.34 7.96 -5.81
C SER A 92 -3.08 8.57 -7.00
N LEU A 93 -4.17 7.94 -7.47
CA LEU A 93 -5.00 8.49 -8.53
C LEU A 93 -5.85 9.66 -8.04
N TYR A 94 -6.36 9.60 -6.80
CA TYR A 94 -7.02 10.74 -6.14
C TYR A 94 -6.11 11.97 -6.14
N ASP A 95 -4.84 11.85 -5.77
CA ASP A 95 -3.89 12.97 -5.76
C ASP A 95 -3.74 13.68 -7.11
N HIS A 96 -4.02 12.97 -8.21
CA HIS A 96 -3.95 13.53 -9.57
C HIS A 96 -5.27 14.10 -10.07
N THR A 97 -6.39 13.55 -9.61
CA THR A 97 -7.72 13.78 -10.21
C THR A 97 -8.64 14.57 -9.30
N GLY A 98 -8.45 14.51 -7.99
CA GLY A 98 -9.38 15.05 -6.99
C GLY A 98 -10.72 14.31 -6.91
N ASP A 99 -10.84 13.10 -7.48
CA ASP A 99 -12.08 12.32 -7.38
C ASP A 99 -12.28 11.75 -5.98
N ASP A 100 -13.13 12.41 -5.20
CA ASP A 100 -13.43 12.06 -3.81
C ASP A 100 -13.88 10.60 -3.62
N GLN A 101 -14.47 9.96 -4.65
CA GLN A 101 -14.85 8.55 -4.54
C GLN A 101 -13.63 7.63 -4.42
N LEU A 102 -12.49 8.02 -4.99
CA LEU A 102 -11.23 7.29 -4.84
C LEU A 102 -10.71 7.41 -3.41
N LEU A 103 -10.75 8.62 -2.83
CA LEU A 103 -10.34 8.85 -1.45
C LEU A 103 -11.26 8.12 -0.45
N GLU A 104 -12.58 8.17 -0.67
CA GLU A 104 -13.56 7.47 0.15
C GLU A 104 -13.30 5.96 0.13
N THR A 105 -13.10 5.37 -1.06
CA THR A 105 -12.78 3.95 -1.19
C THR A 105 -11.43 3.62 -0.53
N ALA A 106 -10.40 4.46 -0.70
CA ALA A 106 -9.12 4.28 -0.06
C ALA A 106 -9.22 4.33 1.48
N CYS A 107 -10.09 5.19 2.02
CA CYS A 107 -10.38 5.25 3.46
C CYS A 107 -11.04 3.95 3.94
N LEU A 108 -12.03 3.42 3.23
CA LEU A 108 -12.67 2.14 3.58
C LEU A 108 -11.64 0.99 3.62
N VAL A 109 -10.73 0.93 2.65
CA VAL A 109 -9.62 -0.05 2.65
C VAL A 109 -8.66 0.20 3.82
N GLY A 110 -8.36 1.46 4.12
CA GLY A 110 -7.52 1.87 5.25
C GLY A 110 -8.12 1.50 6.61
N ASP A 111 -9.42 1.69 6.79
CA ASP A 111 -10.15 1.29 8.00
C ASP A 111 -10.05 -0.22 8.24
N ARG A 112 -10.10 -1.03 7.17
CA ARG A 112 -9.86 -2.49 7.30
C ARG A 112 -8.44 -2.78 7.78
N LEU A 113 -7.43 -2.08 7.28
CA LEU A 113 -6.05 -2.23 7.79
C LEU A 113 -5.89 -1.76 9.24
N VAL A 114 -6.70 -0.80 9.70
CA VAL A 114 -6.71 -0.39 11.11
C VAL A 114 -7.24 -1.51 12.00
N ASP A 115 -8.31 -2.16 11.57
CA ASP A 115 -9.00 -3.17 12.39
C ASP A 115 -8.38 -4.57 12.25
N TYR A 116 -7.57 -4.80 11.21
CA TYR A 116 -6.91 -6.08 10.96
C TYR A 116 -5.71 -6.35 11.88
N HIS A 117 -5.43 -7.63 12.13
CA HIS A 117 -4.29 -8.04 12.95
C HIS A 117 -2.96 -7.66 12.29
N VAL A 118 -2.00 -7.14 13.08
CA VAL A 118 -0.64 -6.88 12.61
C VAL A 118 0.13 -8.19 12.47
N SER A 119 0.51 -8.54 11.22
CA SER A 119 1.34 -9.71 10.91
C SER A 119 2.63 -9.80 11.74
N GLY A 120 3.13 -11.02 11.95
CA GLY A 120 4.40 -11.27 12.63
C GLY A 120 5.63 -11.04 11.76
N SER A 121 5.47 -11.02 10.43
CA SER A 121 6.56 -10.73 9.49
C SER A 121 6.71 -9.22 9.31
N VAL A 122 7.95 -8.74 9.22
CA VAL A 122 8.26 -7.30 9.23
C VAL A 122 7.68 -6.60 8.01
N ASN A 123 7.93 -7.09 6.79
CA ASN A 123 7.39 -6.52 5.56
C ASN A 123 5.85 -6.43 5.59
N HIS A 124 5.17 -7.51 5.95
CA HIS A 124 3.72 -7.59 5.98
C HIS A 124 3.13 -6.65 7.04
N ALA A 125 3.77 -6.55 8.20
CA ALA A 125 3.33 -5.67 9.27
C ALA A 125 3.39 -4.19 8.88
N VAL A 126 4.47 -3.77 8.19
CA VAL A 126 4.74 -2.35 7.93
C VAL A 126 4.26 -1.85 6.57
N THR A 127 4.06 -2.72 5.57
CA THR A 127 3.57 -2.29 4.25
C THR A 127 2.26 -1.48 4.32
N PRO A 128 1.28 -1.80 5.20
CA PRO A 128 0.10 -0.97 5.44
C PRO A 128 0.39 0.50 5.76
N VAL A 129 1.54 0.82 6.34
CA VAL A 129 1.95 2.22 6.60
C VAL A 129 2.02 3.03 5.31
N GLN A 130 2.32 2.41 4.17
CA GLN A 130 2.37 3.08 2.87
C GLN A 130 1.01 3.60 2.40
N LEU A 131 -0.10 3.12 2.97
CA LEU A 131 -1.44 3.67 2.78
C LEU A 131 -1.86 4.53 3.97
N LEU A 132 -1.69 4.02 5.20
CA LEU A 132 -2.19 4.68 6.41
C LEU A 132 -1.54 6.05 6.66
N ALA A 133 -0.25 6.20 6.36
CA ALA A 133 0.46 7.46 6.56
C ALA A 133 -0.04 8.57 5.62
N PRO A 134 -0.14 8.34 4.29
CA PRO A 134 -0.82 9.27 3.39
C PRO A 134 -2.29 9.53 3.76
N LEU A 135 -3.09 8.51 4.08
CA LEU A 135 -4.48 8.73 4.50
C LEU A 135 -4.59 9.64 5.72
N TYR A 136 -3.68 9.51 6.70
CA TYR A 136 -3.62 10.45 7.82
C TYR A 136 -3.34 11.88 7.35
N GLN A 137 -2.44 12.08 6.38
CA GLN A 137 -2.13 13.41 5.85
C GLN A 137 -3.34 14.04 5.13
N HIS A 138 -4.13 13.26 4.39
CA HIS A 138 -5.32 13.77 3.71
C HIS A 138 -6.51 14.00 4.65
N THR A 139 -6.69 13.15 5.66
CA THR A 139 -7.92 13.13 6.46
C THR A 139 -7.76 13.69 7.87
N GLY A 140 -6.53 13.78 8.38
CA GLY A 140 -6.27 14.05 9.80
C GLY A 140 -6.73 12.93 10.75
N ASN A 141 -7.21 11.79 10.25
CA ASN A 141 -7.79 10.72 11.08
C ASN A 141 -6.70 10.05 11.94
N VAL A 142 -6.74 10.35 13.24
CA VAL A 142 -5.74 9.89 14.21
C VAL A 142 -5.70 8.37 14.39
N ARG A 143 -6.72 7.62 13.95
CA ARG A 143 -6.70 6.14 13.96
C ARG A 143 -5.60 5.62 13.04
N TYR A 144 -5.46 6.18 11.85
CA TYR A 144 -4.40 5.82 10.90
C TYR A 144 -3.00 6.09 11.48
N ARG A 145 -2.82 7.27 12.10
CA ARG A 145 -1.57 7.63 12.78
C ARG A 145 -1.23 6.68 13.94
N LYS A 146 -2.22 6.30 14.73
CA LYS A 146 -2.03 5.39 15.86
C LYS A 146 -1.62 4.01 15.37
N GLU A 147 -2.30 3.49 14.34
CA GLU A 147 -2.02 2.16 13.84
C GLU A 147 -0.69 2.08 13.08
N MET A 148 -0.32 3.08 12.27
CA MET A 148 0.99 3.10 11.62
C MET A 148 2.13 3.07 12.65
N ARG A 149 2.02 3.84 13.75
CA ARG A 149 3.00 3.79 14.85
C ARG A 149 3.05 2.40 15.47
N ARG A 150 1.89 1.84 15.81
CA ARG A 150 1.80 0.49 16.41
C ARG A 150 2.50 -0.55 15.52
N ARG A 151 2.26 -0.55 14.21
CA ARG A 151 2.86 -1.48 13.26
C ARG A 151 4.39 -1.35 13.20
N LEU A 152 4.90 -0.12 13.06
CA LEU A 152 6.35 0.14 13.00
C LEU A 152 7.09 -0.27 14.28
N PHE A 153 6.58 0.18 15.44
CA PHE A 153 7.24 -0.05 16.73
C PHE A 153 7.04 -1.47 17.28
N ARG A 154 6.06 -2.22 16.78
CA ARG A 154 5.89 -3.64 17.11
C ARG A 154 6.84 -4.54 16.31
N THR A 155 7.30 -4.11 15.12
CA THR A 155 8.02 -4.98 14.18
C THR A 155 9.33 -4.37 13.68
N ALA A 156 9.31 -3.50 12.67
CA ALA A 156 10.51 -3.06 11.97
C ALA A 156 11.54 -2.37 12.86
N VAL A 157 11.11 -1.50 13.79
CA VAL A 157 12.02 -0.77 14.69
C VAL A 157 12.77 -1.72 15.64
N PRO A 158 12.10 -2.54 16.47
CA PRO A 158 12.80 -3.42 17.41
C PRO A 158 13.58 -4.56 16.73
N MET A 159 13.22 -4.92 15.50
CA MET A 159 13.88 -6.00 14.75
C MET A 159 15.01 -5.52 13.82
N GLN A 160 15.31 -4.22 13.79
CA GLN A 160 16.38 -3.67 12.97
C GLN A 160 17.75 -4.04 13.54
N MET A 161 18.62 -4.60 12.70
CA MET A 161 19.99 -4.98 13.04
C MET A 161 20.91 -3.74 13.10
N PRO A 162 22.08 -3.81 13.76
CA PRO A 162 23.01 -2.67 13.88
C PRO A 162 23.47 -2.06 12.55
N TYR A 163 23.48 -2.84 11.46
CA TYR A 163 23.81 -2.36 10.11
C TYR A 163 22.61 -1.75 9.37
N GLY A 164 21.47 -1.57 10.02
CA GLY A 164 20.27 -0.92 9.49
C GLY A 164 19.32 -1.85 8.72
N GLY A 165 19.61 -3.15 8.58
CA GLY A 165 18.73 -4.10 7.89
C GLY A 165 18.00 -5.08 8.78
N TRP A 166 17.34 -6.04 8.14
CA TRP A 166 16.55 -7.10 8.78
C TRP A 166 17.07 -8.47 8.32
N LEU A 167 16.79 -9.51 9.11
CA LEU A 167 17.26 -10.88 8.85
C LEU A 167 16.31 -11.66 7.93
N GLY A 168 16.81 -12.75 7.34
CA GLY A 168 15.99 -13.70 6.57
C GLY A 168 15.53 -13.11 5.23
N HIS A 169 14.30 -13.43 4.80
CA HIS A 169 13.77 -12.90 3.55
C HIS A 169 13.64 -11.37 3.57
N GLU A 170 13.49 -10.76 4.75
CA GLU A 170 13.42 -9.30 4.91
C GLU A 170 14.72 -8.58 4.51
N SER A 171 15.83 -9.30 4.38
CA SER A 171 17.09 -8.77 3.90
C SER A 171 17.15 -8.63 2.37
N TRP A 172 16.21 -9.24 1.64
CA TRP A 172 16.20 -9.16 0.18
C TRP A 172 15.85 -7.74 -0.26
N ILE A 173 16.49 -7.28 -1.33
CA ILE A 173 16.46 -5.87 -1.76
C ILE A 173 15.03 -5.31 -1.88
N TRP A 174 14.10 -6.12 -2.38
CA TRP A 174 12.70 -5.75 -2.53
C TRP A 174 12.02 -5.47 -1.18
N TYR A 175 12.07 -6.43 -0.25
CA TYR A 175 11.46 -6.28 1.06
C TYR A 175 12.15 -5.22 1.90
N HIS A 176 13.48 -5.14 1.82
CA HIS A 176 14.25 -4.09 2.46
C HIS A 176 13.80 -2.70 2.01
N ALA A 177 13.60 -2.49 0.70
CA ALA A 177 13.08 -1.23 0.17
C ALA A 177 11.65 -0.94 0.66
N MET A 178 10.78 -1.95 0.72
CA MET A 178 9.41 -1.80 1.24
C MET A 178 9.39 -1.41 2.72
N ILE A 179 10.22 -2.04 3.55
CA ILE A 179 10.31 -1.75 4.98
C ILE A 179 10.85 -0.33 5.19
N THR A 180 11.95 0.02 4.51
CA THR A 180 12.56 1.35 4.60
C THR A 180 11.59 2.44 4.14
N LYS A 181 10.89 2.25 3.01
CA LYS A 181 9.84 3.19 2.57
C LYS A 181 8.76 3.38 3.63
N SER A 182 8.32 2.29 4.26
CA SER A 182 7.28 2.33 5.29
C SER A 182 7.74 3.08 6.54
N LEU A 183 8.99 2.88 6.98
CA LEU A 183 9.60 3.64 8.07
C LEU A 183 9.69 5.13 7.75
N ILE A 184 10.15 5.49 6.55
CA ILE A 184 10.25 6.88 6.10
C ILE A 184 8.87 7.54 6.09
N LEU A 185 7.88 6.92 5.45
CA LEU A 185 6.52 7.46 5.38
C LEU A 185 5.92 7.63 6.77
N GLY A 186 6.03 6.61 7.63
CA GLY A 186 5.55 6.73 9.00
C GLY A 186 6.24 7.84 9.77
N TYR A 187 7.56 8.04 9.59
CA TYR A 187 8.31 9.11 10.24
C TYR A 187 7.88 10.50 9.76
N VAL A 188 7.83 10.73 8.45
CA VAL A 188 7.54 12.06 7.88
C VAL A 188 6.07 12.47 8.04
N SER A 189 5.17 11.51 8.24
CA SER A 189 3.75 11.80 8.49
C SER A 189 3.44 12.07 9.97
N LEU A 190 4.41 11.98 10.87
CA LEU A 190 4.21 12.34 12.28
C LEU A 190 4.31 13.86 12.48
N PRO A 191 3.46 14.46 13.34
CA PRO A 191 3.56 15.89 13.64
C PRO A 191 4.93 16.21 14.26
N PHE A 192 5.57 17.24 13.74
CA PHE A 192 6.85 17.73 14.25
C PHE A 192 6.61 18.67 15.44
N ASP A 193 6.18 18.10 16.57
CA ASP A 193 5.97 18.85 17.82
C ASP A 193 6.89 18.36 18.95
N ILE A 194 7.08 19.21 19.97
CA ILE A 194 7.97 18.95 21.11
C ILE A 194 7.57 17.67 21.86
N LYS A 195 6.27 17.39 21.95
CA LYS A 195 5.75 16.21 22.64
C LYS A 195 6.15 14.95 21.88
N HIS A 196 6.08 14.98 20.55
CA HIS A 196 6.48 13.90 19.67
C HIS A 196 7.99 13.61 19.74
N GLN A 197 8.83 14.65 19.74
CA GLN A 197 10.28 14.48 19.90
C GLN A 197 10.63 13.90 21.29
N SER A 198 9.98 14.40 22.35
CA SER A 198 10.18 13.86 23.71
C SER A 198 9.74 12.39 23.85
N GLU A 199 8.70 11.96 23.13
CA GLU A 199 8.29 10.54 23.08
C GLU A 199 9.27 9.67 22.30
N LYS A 200 9.83 10.19 21.20
CA LYS A 200 10.86 9.50 20.41
C LYS A 200 12.12 9.24 21.23
N ASP A 201 12.59 10.23 21.97
CA ASP A 201 13.80 10.13 22.81
C ASP A 201 13.63 9.16 24.00
N ARG A 202 12.38 8.85 24.38
CA ARG A 202 12.08 7.83 25.42
C ARG A 202 12.03 6.40 24.88
N LEU A 203 11.92 6.24 23.56
CA LEU A 203 11.79 4.94 22.89
C LEU A 203 13.11 4.46 22.26
N ALA A 204 14.12 5.33 22.17
CA ALA A 204 15.50 5.01 21.77
C ALA A 204 16.36 4.66 22.98
#